data_AF-A0A8J4HC25-F1
#
_entry.id   AF-A0A8J4HC25-F1
#
_cell.length_a   1.000
_cell.length_b   1.000
_cell.length_c   1.000
_cell.angle_alpha   90.00
_cell.angle_beta   90.00
_cell.angle_gamma   90.00
#
_symmetry.space_group_name_H-M   'P 1'
#
loop_
_entity.id
_entity.type
_entity.pdbx_description
1 polymer ?
#
loop_
_entity_poly.entity_id
_entity_poly.type
_entity_poly.pdbx_seq_one_letter_code
_entity_poly.pdbx_strand_id
1 'polypeptide(L)'
;MENPPFTSDRLSPGWQFWIDRGGTFTDIVARAPDGRLTTHKLLSENPARYDDAAVAGIKTMLGLALDAPIPPGLIDCVKMGTTVATNALLERKGERTLLVVDRGFADALRIGNQARPRLFDLKITLPSLLHEEVVEIAGRIGADGGEITPLDEEAARRAFAAARARGLAACAIVRMHAWKYPDHERRLAELARAAGFAQVSASHAVSPLLRLIPRGDTTVVDAYLSPILRRYVDQVAEALAGTRLYFMQSHGGLAEARHFQGKDAILSGPAGGIVGAARTAEAAGFPRIIGFDMGGTSTDVALYDGTFERAFETEIAGVRLRAPMMAINTVAAGGGSILHFDGARLRVGPDSAGANPGPASYRNNGPLTVTDANVCLGKIQPKHFPAIFGASGDLPLDAACVRTKFADLA
;
A
#
# COMPACT_ATOMS: atom_id res chain seq x y z
N MET A 1 30.09 7.77 -4.12
CA MET A 1 29.34 8.13 -5.34
C MET A 1 28.24 9.05 -4.90
N GLU A 2 28.51 10.35 -4.94
CA GLU A 2 27.56 11.39 -4.55
C GLU A 2 26.41 11.40 -5.56
N ASN A 3 25.17 11.36 -5.06
CA ASN A 3 24.01 11.62 -5.91
C ASN A 3 24.12 13.05 -6.44
N PRO A 4 23.93 13.27 -7.75
CA PRO A 4 23.97 14.63 -8.28
C PRO A 4 22.85 15.46 -7.62
N PRO A 5 23.09 16.76 -7.35
CA PRO A 5 22.06 17.64 -6.84
C PRO A 5 20.88 17.70 -7.81
N PHE A 6 19.66 17.70 -7.29
CA PHE A 6 18.43 17.95 -8.06
C PHE A 6 18.51 19.37 -8.66
N THR A 7 19.02 19.50 -9.88
CA THR A 7 18.93 20.74 -10.65
C THR A 7 17.50 20.89 -11.16
N SER A 8 16.71 21.80 -10.58
CA SER A 8 15.30 22.05 -10.91
C SER A 8 15.06 22.95 -12.13
N ASP A 9 16.12 23.36 -12.83
CA ASP A 9 16.08 24.51 -13.74
C ASP A 9 16.15 24.16 -15.24
N ARG A 10 15.60 23.01 -15.63
CA ARG A 10 15.12 22.85 -17.00
C ARG A 10 13.61 23.00 -16.98
N LEU A 11 13.11 24.09 -17.56
CA LEU A 11 11.71 24.23 -17.93
C LEU A 11 11.35 22.97 -18.73
N SER A 12 10.48 22.15 -18.15
CA SER A 12 9.97 20.97 -18.85
C SER A 12 8.94 21.45 -19.89
N PRO A 13 8.94 20.89 -21.11
CA PRO A 13 7.97 21.28 -22.12
C PRO A 13 6.52 20.90 -21.77
N GLY A 14 6.30 20.08 -20.73
CA GLY A 14 4.98 19.61 -20.31
C GLY A 14 4.74 19.76 -18.80
N TRP A 15 3.50 19.46 -18.39
CA TRP A 15 3.09 19.46 -16.98
C TRP A 15 3.80 18.37 -16.18
N GLN A 16 4.07 18.66 -14.91
CA GLN A 16 4.59 17.68 -13.95
C GLN A 16 3.62 17.53 -12.79
N PHE A 17 3.34 16.29 -12.38
CA PHE A 17 2.43 15.99 -11.27
C PHE A 17 3.13 15.17 -10.18
N TRP A 18 2.89 15.57 -8.93
CA TRP A 18 3.22 14.79 -7.74
C TRP A 18 1.92 14.50 -7.00
N ILE A 19 1.61 13.23 -6.80
CA ILE A 19 0.33 12.78 -6.28
C ILE A 19 0.55 11.88 -5.08
N ASP A 20 -0.14 12.15 -3.98
CA ASP A 20 -0.26 11.21 -2.88
C ASP A 20 -1.71 10.76 -2.76
N ARG A 21 -1.96 9.49 -3.12
CA ARG A 21 -3.28 8.87 -2.95
C ARG A 21 -3.32 8.17 -1.60
N GLY A 22 -3.82 8.88 -0.60
CA GLY A 22 -4.11 8.36 0.73
C GLY A 22 -5.44 7.61 0.80
N GLY A 23 -5.81 7.17 2.02
CA GLY A 23 -7.08 6.47 2.25
C GLY A 23 -8.34 7.34 2.16
N THR A 24 -8.23 8.64 2.49
CA THR A 24 -9.38 9.57 2.50
C THR A 24 -9.32 10.59 1.38
N PHE A 25 -8.15 11.21 1.19
CA PHE A 25 -7.94 12.23 0.18
C PHE A 25 -6.78 11.88 -0.73
N THR A 26 -6.89 12.32 -1.97
CA THR A 26 -5.81 12.36 -2.94
C THR A 26 -5.35 13.80 -3.05
N ASP A 27 -4.08 14.02 -2.72
CA ASP A 27 -3.42 15.31 -2.77
C ASP A 27 -2.56 15.39 -4.04
N ILE A 28 -2.74 16.46 -4.81
CA ILE A 28 -2.05 16.66 -6.08
C ILE A 28 -1.33 18.00 -6.03
N VAL A 29 -0.04 17.97 -6.33
CA VAL A 29 0.75 19.16 -6.67
C VAL A 29 1.07 19.06 -8.15
N ALA A 30 0.76 20.12 -8.90
CA ALA A 30 1.11 20.22 -10.31
C ALA A 30 2.04 21.41 -10.55
N ARG A 31 2.99 21.24 -11.47
CA ARG A 31 3.80 22.31 -12.04
C ARG A 31 3.45 22.45 -13.50
N ALA A 32 2.95 23.62 -13.88
CA ALA A 32 2.71 23.98 -15.27
C ALA A 32 4.03 24.21 -16.03
N PRO A 33 4.01 24.17 -17.38
CA PRO A 33 5.20 24.44 -18.21
C PRO A 33 5.83 25.82 -17.96
N ASP A 34 5.02 26.81 -17.53
CA ASP A 34 5.47 28.15 -17.14
C ASP A 34 6.11 28.20 -15.73
N GLY A 35 6.15 27.06 -15.03
CA GLY A 35 6.70 26.92 -13.69
C GLY A 35 5.72 27.16 -12.55
N ARG A 36 4.46 27.57 -12.83
CA ARG A 36 3.44 27.82 -11.81
C ARG A 36 3.07 26.54 -11.07
N LEU A 37 3.06 26.61 -9.74
CA LEU A 37 2.61 25.52 -8.88
C LEU A 37 1.14 25.70 -8.51
N THR A 38 0.37 24.62 -8.61
CA THR A 38 -1.02 24.54 -8.17
C THR A 38 -1.23 23.28 -7.37
N THR A 39 -2.14 23.34 -6.39
CA THR A 39 -2.52 22.19 -5.56
C THR A 39 -3.99 21.88 -5.74
N HIS A 40 -4.33 20.60 -5.72
CA HIS A 40 -5.71 20.15 -5.79
C HIS A 40 -5.92 18.95 -4.87
N LYS A 41 -7.12 18.87 -4.26
CA LYS A 41 -7.46 17.83 -3.28
C LYS A 41 -8.83 17.25 -3.62
N LEU A 42 -8.90 15.93 -3.75
CA LEU A 42 -10.13 15.19 -4.01
C LEU A 42 -10.32 14.08 -2.98
N LEU A 43 -11.53 13.55 -2.85
CA LEU A 43 -11.75 12.30 -2.11
C LEU A 43 -11.07 11.15 -2.85
N SER A 44 -10.35 10.28 -2.14
CA SER A 44 -9.65 9.13 -2.76
C SER A 44 -10.58 8.11 -3.40
N GLU A 45 -11.84 8.09 -2.95
CA GLU A 45 -12.90 7.25 -3.48
C GLU A 45 -14.20 8.06 -3.55
N ASN A 46 -14.74 8.21 -4.76
CA ASN A 46 -16.06 8.80 -5.02
C ASN A 46 -16.63 8.23 -6.33
N PRO A 47 -17.14 6.98 -6.30
CA PRO A 47 -17.54 6.25 -7.51
C PRO A 47 -18.71 6.91 -8.26
N ALA A 48 -19.45 7.83 -7.61
CA ALA A 48 -20.49 8.60 -8.26
C ALA A 48 -19.95 9.70 -9.20
N ARG A 49 -18.66 10.05 -9.10
CA ARG A 49 -18.06 11.16 -9.84
C ARG A 49 -16.87 10.77 -10.73
N TYR A 50 -16.05 9.83 -10.28
CA TYR A 50 -14.86 9.41 -11.01
C TYR A 50 -14.43 8.00 -10.62
N ASP A 51 -13.80 7.31 -11.56
CA ASP A 51 -13.23 5.97 -11.34
C ASP A 51 -11.92 6.01 -10.55
N ASP A 52 -11.09 7.04 -10.78
CA ASP A 52 -9.83 7.26 -10.05
C ASP A 52 -9.59 8.76 -9.78
N ALA A 53 -9.25 9.07 -8.53
CA ALA A 53 -9.06 10.43 -8.05
C ALA A 53 -7.82 11.12 -8.63
N ALA A 54 -6.74 10.37 -8.89
CA ALA A 54 -5.51 10.94 -9.44
C ALA A 54 -5.69 11.33 -10.91
N VAL A 55 -6.28 10.44 -11.71
CA VAL A 55 -6.63 10.73 -13.10
C VAL A 55 -7.63 11.90 -13.19
N ALA A 56 -8.69 11.87 -12.38
CA ALA A 56 -9.69 12.94 -12.36
C ALA A 56 -9.08 14.30 -11.98
N GLY A 57 -8.19 14.31 -10.99
CA GLY A 57 -7.50 15.52 -10.59
C GLY A 57 -6.54 16.05 -11.64
N ILE A 58 -5.77 15.18 -12.33
CA ILE A 58 -4.94 15.57 -13.48
C ILE A 58 -5.81 16.22 -14.55
N LYS A 59 -6.92 15.58 -14.96
CA LYS A 59 -7.83 16.14 -15.99
C LYS A 59 -8.39 17.50 -15.58
N THR A 60 -8.82 17.63 -14.33
CA THR A 60 -9.34 18.88 -13.76
C THR A 60 -8.30 20.00 -13.82
N MET A 61 -7.06 19.72 -13.42
CA MET A 61 -5.98 20.71 -13.42
C MET A 61 -5.52 21.10 -14.84
N LEU A 62 -5.70 20.21 -15.81
CA LEU A 62 -5.49 20.49 -17.24
C LEU A 62 -6.68 21.20 -17.90
N GLY A 63 -7.79 21.41 -17.18
CA GLY A 63 -9.01 22.01 -17.73
C GLY A 63 -9.77 21.09 -18.69
N LEU A 64 -9.58 19.77 -18.57
CA LEU A 64 -10.24 18.77 -19.39
C LEU A 64 -11.50 18.23 -18.69
N ALA A 65 -12.50 17.84 -19.48
CA ALA A 65 -13.63 17.07 -18.97
C ALA A 65 -13.17 15.70 -18.45
N LEU A 66 -13.87 15.14 -17.45
CA LEU A 66 -13.44 13.90 -16.78
C LEU A 66 -13.46 12.67 -17.71
N ASP A 67 -14.30 12.68 -18.73
CA ASP A 67 -14.43 11.65 -19.77
C ASP A 67 -13.51 11.88 -20.98
N ALA A 68 -12.94 13.09 -21.13
CA ALA A 68 -12.05 13.40 -22.25
C ALA A 68 -10.69 12.67 -22.12
N PRO A 69 -10.10 12.19 -23.23
CA PRO A 69 -8.74 11.67 -23.23
C PRO A 69 -7.73 12.79 -22.99
N ILE A 70 -6.60 12.47 -22.36
CA ILE A 70 -5.50 13.42 -22.17
C ILE A 70 -4.68 13.48 -23.46
N PRO A 71 -4.47 14.67 -24.06
CA PRO A 71 -3.66 14.81 -25.27
C PRO A 71 -2.20 14.37 -25.03
N PRO A 72 -1.60 13.57 -25.93
CA PRO A 72 -0.20 13.18 -25.84
C PRO A 72 0.74 14.39 -25.79
N GLY A 73 1.83 14.29 -25.01
CA GLY A 73 2.86 15.32 -24.90
C GLY A 73 2.51 16.50 -23.98
N LEU A 74 1.30 16.53 -23.42
CA LEU A 74 0.89 17.57 -22.47
C LEU A 74 1.52 17.38 -21.08
N ILE A 75 1.81 16.13 -20.71
CA ILE A 75 2.39 15.75 -19.42
C ILE A 75 3.79 15.19 -19.65
N ASP A 76 4.78 15.72 -18.93
CA ASP A 76 6.15 15.21 -18.93
C ASP A 76 6.30 14.00 -18.00
N CYS A 77 5.88 14.15 -16.74
CA CYS A 77 5.94 13.05 -15.78
C CYS A 77 4.90 13.15 -14.67
N VAL A 78 4.53 11.98 -14.16
CA VAL A 78 3.70 11.81 -12.95
C VAL A 78 4.49 10.97 -11.95
N LYS A 79 4.58 11.45 -10.71
CA LYS A 79 5.19 10.76 -9.57
C LYS A 79 4.12 10.54 -8.52
N MET A 80 3.95 9.31 -8.05
CA MET A 80 2.81 8.94 -7.23
C MET A 80 3.19 8.11 -6.00
N GLY A 81 2.72 8.52 -4.82
CA GLY A 81 2.60 7.68 -3.63
C GLY A 81 1.20 7.07 -3.55
N THR A 82 1.09 5.85 -3.03
CA THR A 82 -0.22 5.21 -2.85
C THR A 82 -0.27 4.32 -1.63
N THR A 83 -1.40 4.35 -0.92
CA THR A 83 -1.67 3.47 0.22
C THR A 83 -2.41 2.19 -0.17
N VAL A 84 -2.64 1.92 -1.46
CA VAL A 84 -3.42 0.75 -1.95
C VAL A 84 -2.86 -0.57 -1.42
N ALA A 85 -1.54 -0.78 -1.45
CA ALA A 85 -0.93 -2.00 -0.91
C ALA A 85 -1.10 -2.12 0.61
N THR A 86 -0.82 -1.04 1.34
CA THR A 86 -0.94 -1.02 2.81
C THR A 86 -2.39 -1.32 3.22
N ASN A 87 -3.36 -0.65 2.61
CA ASN A 87 -4.78 -0.85 2.94
C ASN A 87 -5.24 -2.27 2.58
N ALA A 88 -4.86 -2.80 1.41
CA ALA A 88 -5.19 -4.17 1.03
C ALA A 88 -4.61 -5.21 2.02
N LEU A 89 -3.41 -4.96 2.54
CA LEU A 89 -2.79 -5.80 3.57
C LEU A 89 -3.54 -5.71 4.92
N LEU A 90 -3.85 -4.49 5.38
CA LEU A 90 -4.57 -4.25 6.63
C LEU A 90 -5.99 -4.85 6.62
N GLU A 91 -6.71 -4.65 5.51
CA GLU A 91 -8.09 -5.12 5.33
C GLU A 91 -8.19 -6.58 4.89
N ARG A 92 -7.05 -7.26 4.66
CA ARG A 92 -7.00 -8.65 4.13
C ARG A 92 -7.75 -8.82 2.81
N LYS A 93 -7.65 -7.82 1.95
CA LYS A 93 -8.25 -7.80 0.61
C LYS A 93 -7.21 -8.02 -0.49
N GLY A 94 -6.35 -9.03 -0.33
CA GLY A 94 -5.37 -9.46 -1.33
C GLY A 94 -5.87 -10.46 -2.34
N GLU A 95 -4.98 -10.88 -3.24
CA GLU A 95 -5.25 -11.96 -4.18
C GLU A 95 -5.18 -13.33 -3.50
N ARG A 96 -6.10 -14.24 -3.85
CA ARG A 96 -6.14 -15.61 -3.32
C ARG A 96 -4.86 -16.35 -3.67
N THR A 97 -4.03 -16.65 -2.67
CA THR A 97 -2.64 -17.06 -2.86
C THR A 97 -2.38 -18.50 -2.44
N LEU A 98 -1.79 -19.28 -3.36
CA LEU A 98 -1.22 -20.61 -3.09
C LEU A 98 0.22 -20.46 -2.58
N LEU A 99 0.58 -21.18 -1.51
CA LEU A 99 1.97 -21.34 -1.08
C LEU A 99 2.51 -22.70 -1.54
N VAL A 100 3.68 -22.70 -2.19
CA VAL A 100 4.38 -23.90 -2.65
C VAL A 100 5.67 -24.03 -1.87
N VAL A 101 5.79 -25.13 -1.13
CA VAL A 101 6.96 -25.42 -0.29
C VAL A 101 7.47 -26.82 -0.55
N ASP A 102 8.66 -27.11 -0.01
CA ASP A 102 9.15 -28.48 0.00
C ASP A 102 8.29 -29.43 0.84
N ARG A 103 8.30 -30.71 0.49
CA ARG A 103 7.66 -31.76 1.29
C ARG A 103 8.22 -31.81 2.72
N GLY A 104 7.32 -31.85 3.71
CA GLY A 104 7.61 -31.76 5.13
C GLY A 104 7.70 -30.33 5.70
N PHE A 105 7.34 -29.31 4.92
CA PHE A 105 7.43 -27.89 5.30
C PHE A 105 6.09 -27.15 5.23
N ALA A 106 4.97 -27.86 5.07
CA ALA A 106 3.64 -27.25 4.96
C ALA A 106 3.35 -26.18 6.02
N ASP A 107 3.69 -26.47 7.28
CA ASP A 107 3.41 -25.58 8.42
C ASP A 107 4.53 -24.58 8.72
N ALA A 108 5.61 -24.52 7.92
CA ALA A 108 6.81 -23.75 8.25
C ALA A 108 6.49 -22.27 8.53
N LEU A 109 5.74 -21.60 7.64
CA LEU A 109 5.39 -20.19 7.82
C LEU A 109 4.38 -19.96 8.96
N ARG A 110 3.47 -20.92 9.18
CA ARG A 110 2.50 -20.90 10.29
C ARG A 110 3.20 -21.01 11.65
N ILE A 111 4.19 -21.90 11.78
CA ILE A 111 5.03 -22.05 12.97
C ILE A 111 5.91 -20.81 13.17
N GLY A 112 6.45 -20.27 12.07
CA GLY A 112 7.30 -19.10 12.07
C GLY A 112 8.58 -19.32 12.88
N ASN A 113 8.84 -18.43 13.84
CA ASN A 113 9.98 -18.50 14.76
C ASN A 113 9.58 -18.88 16.19
N GLN A 114 8.34 -19.37 16.40
CA GLN A 114 7.77 -19.70 17.71
C GLN A 114 7.69 -18.53 18.71
N ALA A 115 7.90 -17.28 18.26
CA ALA A 115 7.72 -16.10 19.10
C ALA A 115 6.23 -15.94 19.46
N ARG A 116 5.95 -15.67 20.74
CA ARG A 116 4.59 -15.39 21.22
C ARG A 116 4.31 -13.89 21.09
N PRO A 117 3.23 -13.47 20.39
CA PRO A 117 2.88 -12.05 20.27
C PRO A 117 2.65 -11.39 21.63
N ARG A 118 2.03 -12.12 22.56
CA ARG A 118 1.86 -11.73 23.97
C ARG A 118 2.35 -12.87 24.85
N LEU A 119 3.50 -12.67 25.50
CA LEU A 119 4.21 -13.74 26.24
C LEU A 119 3.33 -14.46 27.28
N PHE A 120 2.45 -13.71 27.95
CA PHE A 120 1.66 -14.18 29.09
C PHE A 120 0.25 -14.63 28.74
N ASP A 121 -0.14 -14.57 27.47
CA ASP A 121 -1.45 -15.09 27.06
C ASP A 121 -1.50 -16.61 27.21
N LEU A 122 -2.46 -17.10 27.99
CA LEU A 122 -2.73 -18.53 28.11
C LEU A 122 -3.38 -19.10 26.85
N LYS A 123 -4.18 -18.29 26.15
CA LYS A 123 -4.78 -18.62 24.85
C LYS A 123 -4.03 -17.87 23.75
N ILE A 124 -3.04 -18.52 23.16
CA ILE A 124 -2.25 -17.95 22.06
C ILE A 124 -3.14 -17.86 20.81
N THR A 125 -3.38 -16.65 20.34
CA THR A 125 -4.00 -16.39 19.04
C THR A 125 -2.90 -16.10 18.03
N LEU A 126 -2.74 -16.97 17.03
CA LEU A 126 -1.79 -16.73 15.94
C LEU A 126 -2.38 -15.70 14.94
N PRO A 127 -1.53 -14.87 14.31
CA PRO A 127 -1.95 -14.03 13.19
C PRO A 127 -2.57 -14.88 12.06
N SER A 128 -3.52 -14.29 11.34
CA SER A 128 -4.04 -14.91 10.12
C SER A 128 -2.97 -14.94 9.02
N LEU A 129 -2.93 -16.06 8.29
CA LEU A 129 -2.03 -16.26 7.16
C LEU A 129 -2.58 -15.55 5.92
N LEU A 130 -1.69 -15.09 5.04
CA LEU A 130 -2.06 -14.46 3.77
C LEU A 130 -2.32 -15.46 2.65
N HIS A 131 -1.74 -16.65 2.72
CA HIS A 131 -2.01 -17.73 1.78
C HIS A 131 -3.22 -18.55 2.25
N GLU A 132 -4.00 -19.05 1.31
CA GLU A 132 -5.20 -19.87 1.60
C GLU A 132 -4.87 -21.36 1.64
N GLU A 133 -4.00 -21.80 0.74
CA GLU A 133 -3.63 -23.21 0.59
C GLU A 133 -2.12 -23.38 0.55
N VAL A 134 -1.64 -24.53 1.04
CA VAL A 134 -0.24 -24.94 0.95
C VAL A 134 -0.14 -26.23 0.17
N VAL A 135 0.78 -26.27 -0.79
CA VAL A 135 1.12 -27.47 -1.55
C VAL A 135 2.58 -27.82 -1.32
N GLU A 136 2.80 -29.09 -1.01
CA GLU A 136 4.12 -29.67 -0.84
C GLU A 136 4.56 -30.40 -2.12
N ILE A 137 5.60 -29.90 -2.76
CA ILE A 137 6.18 -30.55 -3.96
C ILE A 137 7.50 -31.23 -3.59
N ALA A 138 7.68 -32.48 -4.02
CA ALA A 138 8.94 -33.20 -3.87
C ALA A 138 10.06 -32.55 -4.70
N GLY A 139 11.30 -32.71 -4.26
CA GLY A 139 12.45 -31.94 -4.74
C GLY A 139 13.20 -31.37 -3.54
N ARG A 140 14.50 -31.54 -3.46
CA ARG A 140 15.29 -30.97 -2.37
C ARG A 140 16.70 -30.69 -2.82
N ILE A 141 17.13 -29.45 -2.62
CA ILE A 141 18.52 -29.05 -2.79
C ILE A 141 19.17 -28.95 -1.40
N GLY A 142 20.38 -29.49 -1.26
CA GLY A 142 21.21 -29.39 -0.05
C GLY A 142 21.86 -28.03 0.11
N ALA A 143 22.47 -27.78 1.27
CA ALA A 143 23.16 -26.52 1.56
C ALA A 143 24.42 -26.31 0.69
N ASP A 144 24.99 -27.39 0.16
CA ASP A 144 26.12 -27.42 -0.76
C ASP A 144 25.70 -27.27 -2.25
N GLY A 145 24.40 -27.37 -2.53
CA GLY A 145 23.84 -27.31 -3.87
C GLY A 145 23.58 -28.68 -4.50
N GLY A 146 23.91 -29.78 -3.81
CA GLY A 146 23.60 -31.12 -4.28
C GLY A 146 22.09 -31.36 -4.30
N GLU A 147 21.59 -31.99 -5.37
CA GLU A 147 20.20 -32.43 -5.43
C GLU A 147 20.04 -33.70 -4.57
N ILE A 148 19.34 -33.57 -3.43
CA ILE A 148 19.04 -34.66 -2.51
C ILE A 148 17.88 -35.49 -3.03
N THR A 149 16.90 -34.83 -3.65
CA THR A 149 15.73 -35.49 -4.26
C THR A 149 15.33 -34.71 -5.50
N PRO A 150 15.04 -35.38 -6.63
CA PRO A 150 14.62 -34.71 -7.85
C PRO A 150 13.27 -34.01 -7.70
N LEU A 151 13.10 -32.91 -8.43
CA LEU A 151 11.84 -32.18 -8.52
C LEU A 151 10.76 -33.05 -9.19
N ASP A 152 9.61 -33.21 -8.52
CA ASP A 152 8.46 -33.91 -9.11
C ASP A 152 7.58 -32.92 -9.90
N GLU A 153 7.97 -32.68 -11.16
CA GLU A 153 7.26 -31.75 -12.05
C GLU A 153 5.82 -32.17 -12.35
N GLU A 154 5.56 -33.48 -12.44
CA GLU A 154 4.23 -34.01 -12.74
C GLU A 154 3.27 -33.76 -11.57
N ALA A 155 3.72 -33.98 -10.34
CA ALA A 155 2.96 -33.58 -9.16
C ALA A 155 2.74 -32.06 -9.10
N ALA A 156 3.75 -31.26 -9.46
CA ALA A 156 3.63 -29.80 -9.51
C ALA A 156 2.54 -29.36 -10.51
N ARG A 157 2.56 -29.87 -11.74
CA ARG A 157 1.54 -29.59 -12.77
C ARG A 157 0.14 -29.90 -12.28
N ARG A 158 -0.08 -31.10 -11.71
CA ARG A 158 -1.38 -31.51 -11.17
C ARG A 158 -1.84 -30.60 -10.03
N ALA A 159 -0.95 -30.29 -9.09
CA ALA A 159 -1.30 -29.44 -7.96
C ALA A 159 -1.64 -28.01 -8.38
N PHE A 160 -0.89 -27.45 -9.34
CA PHE A 160 -1.15 -26.12 -9.89
C PHE A 160 -2.48 -26.07 -10.64
N ALA A 161 -2.76 -27.05 -11.50
CA ALA A 161 -4.05 -27.14 -12.18
C ALA A 161 -5.22 -27.24 -11.19
N ALA A 162 -5.07 -28.05 -10.13
CA ALA A 162 -6.10 -28.20 -9.10
C ALA A 162 -6.34 -26.91 -8.30
N ALA A 163 -5.27 -26.21 -7.91
CA ALA A 163 -5.37 -24.91 -7.23
C ALA A 163 -6.04 -23.85 -8.12
N ARG A 164 -5.70 -23.81 -9.41
CA ARG A 164 -6.35 -22.92 -10.39
C ARG A 164 -7.83 -23.22 -10.54
N ALA A 165 -8.22 -24.50 -10.58
CA ALA A 165 -9.62 -24.90 -10.62
C ALA A 165 -10.42 -24.47 -9.38
N ARG A 166 -9.77 -24.30 -8.22
CA ARG A 166 -10.37 -23.75 -7.00
C ARG A 166 -10.35 -22.21 -6.93
N GLY A 167 -9.83 -21.55 -7.96
CA GLY A 167 -9.83 -20.10 -8.09
C GLY A 167 -8.68 -19.39 -7.39
N LEU A 168 -7.58 -20.08 -7.04
CA LEU A 168 -6.37 -19.40 -6.59
C LEU A 168 -5.69 -18.68 -7.77
N ALA A 169 -5.45 -17.38 -7.62
CA ALA A 169 -5.00 -16.53 -8.71
C ALA A 169 -3.51 -16.17 -8.64
N ALA A 170 -2.92 -16.21 -7.45
CA ALA A 170 -1.51 -15.95 -7.19
C ALA A 170 -0.80 -17.18 -6.58
N CYS A 171 0.50 -17.28 -6.81
CA CYS A 171 1.35 -18.37 -6.32
C CYS A 171 2.65 -17.83 -5.73
N ALA A 172 2.93 -18.17 -4.47
CA ALA A 172 4.19 -17.92 -3.78
C ALA A 172 4.98 -19.23 -3.70
N ILE A 173 6.21 -19.24 -4.22
CA ILE A 173 7.06 -20.44 -4.27
C ILE A 173 8.26 -20.21 -3.37
N VAL A 174 8.40 -21.05 -2.35
CA VAL A 174 9.41 -20.92 -1.31
C VAL A 174 10.08 -22.28 -1.08
N ARG A 175 11.29 -22.44 -1.61
CA ARG A 175 12.08 -23.67 -1.46
C ARG A 175 13.28 -23.46 -0.56
N MET A 176 13.69 -24.53 0.13
CA MET A 176 14.94 -24.55 0.89
C MET A 176 16.13 -24.28 -0.02
N HIS A 177 17.08 -23.49 0.49
CA HIS A 177 18.32 -23.11 -0.21
C HIS A 177 18.19 -22.38 -1.57
N ALA A 178 16.98 -22.06 -2.03
CA ALA A 178 16.76 -21.37 -3.30
C ALA A 178 17.38 -19.97 -3.39
N TRP A 179 17.66 -19.32 -2.25
CA TRP A 179 18.43 -18.07 -2.18
C TRP A 179 19.83 -18.19 -2.81
N LYS A 180 20.37 -19.42 -2.92
CA LYS A 180 21.67 -19.72 -3.54
C LYS A 180 21.52 -20.64 -4.76
N TYR A 181 20.63 -21.62 -4.71
CA TYR A 181 20.43 -22.63 -5.75
C TYR A 181 18.97 -22.62 -6.26
N PRO A 182 18.62 -21.67 -7.14
CA PRO A 182 17.22 -21.37 -7.48
C PRO A 182 16.59 -22.26 -8.55
N ASP A 183 17.27 -23.29 -9.06
CA ASP A 183 16.81 -24.05 -10.24
C ASP A 183 15.42 -24.69 -10.06
N HIS A 184 15.17 -25.33 -8.91
CA HIS A 184 13.84 -25.88 -8.60
C HIS A 184 12.76 -24.79 -8.52
N GLU A 185 13.07 -23.62 -7.95
CA GLU A 185 12.11 -22.52 -7.89
C GLU A 185 11.82 -21.93 -9.26
N ARG A 186 12.84 -21.74 -10.10
CA ARG A 186 12.66 -21.28 -11.48
C ARG A 186 11.74 -22.22 -12.25
N ARG A 187 12.00 -23.52 -12.13
CA ARG A 187 11.20 -24.52 -12.83
C ARG A 187 9.76 -24.57 -12.34
N LEU A 188 9.55 -24.53 -11.02
CA LEU A 188 8.20 -24.43 -10.45
C LEU A 188 7.49 -23.15 -10.88
N ALA A 189 8.20 -22.03 -11.00
CA ALA A 189 7.61 -20.76 -11.43
C ALA A 189 7.14 -20.81 -12.89
N GLU A 190 7.91 -21.44 -13.78
CA GLU A 190 7.49 -21.71 -15.16
C GLU A 190 6.22 -22.56 -15.21
N LEU A 191 6.18 -23.66 -14.44
CA LEU A 191 5.02 -24.56 -14.39
C LEU A 191 3.78 -23.87 -13.82
N ALA A 192 3.94 -23.03 -12.80
CA ALA A 192 2.84 -22.24 -12.24
C ALA A 192 2.30 -21.23 -13.27
N ARG A 193 3.18 -20.52 -13.99
CA ARG A 193 2.74 -19.61 -15.06
C ARG A 193 2.01 -20.36 -16.18
N ALA A 194 2.53 -21.52 -16.59
CA ALA A 194 1.89 -22.36 -17.60
C ALA A 194 0.51 -22.89 -17.16
N ALA A 195 0.31 -23.12 -15.85
CA ALA A 195 -1.00 -23.47 -15.29
C ALA A 195 -1.98 -22.29 -15.24
N GLY A 196 -1.53 -21.06 -15.55
CA GLY A 196 -2.37 -19.87 -15.67
C GLY A 196 -2.37 -18.96 -14.44
N PHE A 197 -1.46 -19.15 -13.48
CA PHE A 197 -1.30 -18.18 -12.37
C PHE A 197 -0.92 -16.81 -12.91
N ALA A 198 -1.74 -15.79 -12.62
CA ALA A 198 -1.54 -14.42 -13.09
C ALA A 198 -0.37 -13.74 -12.36
N GLN A 199 -0.10 -14.16 -11.13
CA GLN A 199 1.08 -13.77 -10.37
C GLN A 199 1.82 -14.99 -9.84
N VAL A 200 3.13 -15.00 -10.05
CA VAL A 200 4.04 -16.01 -9.51
C VAL A 200 5.24 -15.32 -8.90
N SER A 201 5.35 -15.40 -7.57
CA SER A 201 6.45 -14.86 -6.77
C SER A 201 7.35 -16.00 -6.33
N ALA A 202 8.56 -16.09 -6.90
CA ALA A 202 9.57 -17.06 -6.49
C ALA A 202 10.51 -16.44 -5.47
N SER A 203 10.77 -17.12 -4.37
CA SER A 203 11.42 -16.53 -3.20
C SER A 203 12.86 -16.08 -3.47
N HIS A 204 13.59 -16.76 -4.35
CA HIS A 204 14.92 -16.34 -4.80
C HIS A 204 14.92 -15.03 -5.59
N ALA A 205 13.82 -14.67 -6.25
CA ALA A 205 13.71 -13.42 -7.00
C ALA A 205 13.20 -12.29 -6.11
N VAL A 206 12.26 -12.59 -5.21
CA VAL A 206 11.62 -11.60 -4.34
C VAL A 206 12.51 -11.20 -3.16
N SER A 207 13.12 -12.18 -2.49
CA SER A 207 13.96 -11.97 -1.31
C SER A 207 15.13 -12.98 -1.33
N PRO A 208 16.22 -12.74 -2.10
CA PRO A 208 17.36 -13.65 -2.27
C PRO A 208 18.27 -13.77 -1.03
N LEU A 209 17.69 -13.87 0.16
CA LEU A 209 18.39 -13.91 1.43
C LEU A 209 18.17 -15.25 2.14
N LEU A 210 19.17 -15.64 2.91
CA LEU A 210 19.15 -16.80 3.80
C LEU A 210 18.05 -16.68 4.87
N ARG A 211 17.63 -17.83 5.42
CA ARG A 211 16.46 -18.07 6.32
C ARG A 211 15.13 -18.21 5.58
N LEU A 212 14.49 -19.37 5.74
CA LEU A 212 13.25 -19.75 5.06
C LEU A 212 12.06 -18.87 5.46
N ILE A 213 11.86 -18.65 6.76
CA ILE A 213 10.66 -17.98 7.29
C ILE A 213 10.53 -16.52 6.80
N PRO A 214 11.48 -15.61 7.06
CA PRO A 214 11.33 -14.21 6.63
C PRO A 214 11.32 -14.07 5.09
N ARG A 215 12.07 -14.92 4.37
CA ARG A 215 12.04 -14.97 2.92
C ARG A 215 10.66 -15.41 2.42
N GLY A 216 10.09 -16.45 3.03
CA GLY A 216 8.79 -16.99 2.67
C GLY A 216 7.66 -16.01 2.95
N ASP A 217 7.63 -15.37 4.12
CA ASP A 217 6.60 -14.37 4.43
C ASP A 217 6.64 -13.20 3.44
N THR A 218 7.83 -12.70 3.11
CA THR A 218 8.02 -11.64 2.09
C THR A 218 7.54 -12.08 0.70
N THR A 219 7.77 -13.33 0.34
CA THR A 219 7.34 -13.90 -0.95
C THR A 219 5.81 -14.03 -1.02
N VAL A 220 5.17 -14.42 0.10
CA VAL A 220 3.72 -14.47 0.19
C VAL A 220 3.10 -13.08 0.12
N VAL A 221 3.66 -12.09 0.84
CA VAL A 221 3.22 -10.68 0.76
C VAL A 221 3.27 -10.17 -0.68
N ASP A 222 4.37 -10.43 -1.38
CA ASP A 222 4.53 -10.01 -2.76
C ASP A 222 3.49 -10.67 -3.70
N ALA A 223 3.27 -11.98 -3.56
CA ALA A 223 2.27 -12.70 -4.35
C ALA A 223 0.85 -12.18 -4.09
N TYR A 224 0.55 -11.89 -2.82
CA TYR A 224 -0.76 -11.45 -2.34
C TYR A 224 -1.12 -10.03 -2.81
N LEU A 225 -0.14 -9.11 -2.81
CA LEU A 225 -0.37 -7.68 -3.08
C LEU A 225 -0.10 -7.24 -4.52
N SER A 226 0.88 -7.85 -5.20
CA SER A 226 1.28 -7.42 -6.54
C SER A 226 0.15 -7.40 -7.59
N PRO A 227 -0.83 -8.34 -7.60
CA PRO A 227 -1.95 -8.29 -8.54
C PRO A 227 -2.81 -7.03 -8.38
N ILE A 228 -3.07 -6.61 -7.14
CA ILE A 228 -3.89 -5.43 -6.84
C ILE A 228 -3.16 -4.17 -7.28
N LEU A 229 -1.87 -4.09 -6.96
CA LEU A 229 -1.05 -2.97 -7.39
C LEU A 229 -0.97 -2.87 -8.90
N ARG A 230 -0.74 -3.98 -9.61
CA ARG A 230 -0.68 -3.95 -11.08
C ARG A 230 -1.99 -3.50 -11.70
N ARG A 231 -3.13 -4.01 -11.25
CA ARG A 231 -4.45 -3.53 -11.73
C ARG A 231 -4.57 -2.00 -11.61
N TYR A 232 -4.16 -1.47 -10.47
CA TYR A 232 -4.18 -0.02 -10.22
C TYR A 232 -3.16 0.75 -11.08
N VAL A 233 -1.93 0.26 -11.17
CA VAL A 233 -0.87 0.85 -12.00
C VAL A 233 -1.27 0.85 -13.47
N ASP A 234 -1.82 -0.25 -13.97
CA ASP A 234 -2.26 -0.42 -15.36
C ASP A 234 -3.43 0.53 -15.69
N GLN A 235 -4.41 0.65 -14.78
CA GLN A 235 -5.51 1.61 -14.92
C GLN A 235 -5.00 3.05 -15.06
N VAL A 236 -4.05 3.46 -14.20
CA VAL A 236 -3.46 4.81 -14.26
C VAL A 236 -2.57 4.97 -15.49
N ALA A 237 -1.80 3.95 -15.87
CA ALA A 237 -0.92 3.99 -17.04
C ALA A 237 -1.72 4.08 -18.35
N GLU A 238 -2.85 3.38 -18.46
CA GLU A 238 -3.76 3.46 -19.61
C GLU A 238 -4.37 4.87 -19.73
N ALA A 239 -4.84 5.44 -18.62
CA ALA A 239 -5.37 6.79 -18.59
C ALA A 239 -4.32 7.88 -18.90
N LEU A 240 -3.05 7.60 -18.62
CA LEU A 240 -1.91 8.51 -18.81
C LEU A 240 -0.99 8.07 -19.96
N ALA A 241 -1.53 7.38 -20.97
CA ALA A 241 -0.77 6.78 -22.06
C ALA A 241 0.29 7.74 -22.66
N GLY A 242 1.52 7.26 -22.78
CA GLY A 242 2.66 8.05 -23.28
C GLY A 242 3.34 8.95 -22.24
N THR A 243 2.87 8.95 -20.99
CA THR A 243 3.48 9.72 -19.89
C THR A 243 4.46 8.88 -19.08
N ARG A 244 5.54 9.49 -18.60
CA ARG A 244 6.47 8.83 -17.67
C ARG A 244 5.84 8.74 -16.28
N LEU A 245 5.49 7.54 -15.86
CA LEU A 245 4.83 7.26 -14.58
C LEU A 245 5.77 6.59 -13.58
N TYR A 246 5.92 7.21 -12.42
CA TYR A 246 6.78 6.76 -11.32
C TYR A 246 5.96 6.55 -10.05
N PHE A 247 6.27 5.49 -9.30
CA PHE A 247 5.70 5.19 -8.00
C PHE A 247 6.74 5.29 -6.90
N MET A 248 6.35 5.88 -5.78
CA MET A 248 7.15 5.90 -4.55
C MET A 248 7.26 4.49 -3.98
N GLN A 249 8.44 4.15 -3.48
CA GLN A 249 8.74 2.89 -2.83
C GLN A 249 8.90 3.08 -1.32
N SER A 250 8.77 2.00 -0.54
CA SER A 250 8.89 1.97 0.92
C SER A 250 10.22 2.53 1.48
N HIS A 251 11.28 2.54 0.68
CA HIS A 251 12.57 3.13 1.04
C HIS A 251 12.71 4.62 0.66
N GLY A 252 11.65 5.25 0.14
CA GLY A 252 11.62 6.68 -0.23
C GLY A 252 12.20 7.02 -1.61
N GLY A 253 12.38 6.03 -2.47
CA GLY A 253 12.84 6.22 -3.85
C GLY A 253 11.72 5.98 -4.85
N LEU A 254 11.99 6.25 -6.13
CA LEU A 254 11.01 6.12 -7.21
C LEU A 254 11.33 4.91 -8.10
N ALA A 255 10.32 4.09 -8.37
CA ALA A 255 10.35 3.06 -9.40
C ALA A 255 9.45 3.45 -10.57
N GLU A 256 9.84 3.09 -11.79
CA GLU A 256 8.94 3.18 -12.94
C GLU A 256 7.80 2.16 -12.80
N ALA A 257 6.60 2.51 -13.26
CA ALA A 257 5.37 1.70 -13.15
C ALA A 257 5.56 0.19 -13.35
N ARG A 258 6.24 -0.23 -14.43
CA ARG A 258 6.48 -1.64 -14.77
C ARG A 258 7.38 -2.41 -13.79
N HIS A 259 8.15 -1.71 -12.97
CA HIS A 259 9.09 -2.29 -12.00
C HIS A 259 8.55 -2.24 -10.57
N PHE A 260 7.34 -1.72 -10.36
CA PHE A 260 6.75 -1.57 -9.04
C PHE A 260 6.15 -2.89 -8.55
N GLN A 261 6.61 -3.38 -7.39
CA GLN A 261 6.23 -4.68 -6.82
C GLN A 261 5.49 -4.54 -5.50
N GLY A 262 4.68 -5.57 -5.15
CA GLY A 262 3.90 -5.67 -3.91
C GLY A 262 4.69 -5.33 -2.66
N LYS A 263 5.84 -6.00 -2.49
CA LYS A 263 6.68 -5.82 -1.31
C LYS A 263 7.29 -4.42 -1.15
N ASP A 264 7.44 -3.67 -2.24
CA ASP A 264 8.12 -2.35 -2.25
C ASP A 264 7.12 -1.18 -2.15
N ALA A 265 5.82 -1.48 -2.13
CA ALA A 265 4.75 -0.48 -2.13
C ALA A 265 4.20 -0.18 -0.73
N ILE A 266 4.48 -1.04 0.25
CA ILE A 266 3.95 -0.93 1.60
C ILE A 266 4.55 0.29 2.29
N LEU A 267 3.71 1.20 2.78
CA LEU A 267 4.12 2.48 3.39
C LEU A 267 4.87 3.44 2.43
N SER A 268 4.64 3.34 1.12
CA SER A 268 5.26 4.24 0.14
C SER A 268 4.84 5.71 0.27
N GLY A 269 3.58 6.00 0.61
CA GLY A 269 3.10 7.37 0.86
C GLY A 269 3.83 8.06 2.03
N PRO A 270 3.76 7.49 3.25
CA PRO A 270 4.46 8.02 4.43
C PRO A 270 5.98 8.18 4.20
N ALA A 271 6.58 7.27 3.43
CA ALA A 271 7.98 7.38 3.04
C ALA A 271 8.28 8.68 2.28
N GLY A 272 7.44 9.06 1.32
CA GLY A 272 7.56 10.35 0.63
C GLY A 272 7.39 11.55 1.56
N GLY A 273 6.43 11.48 2.49
CA GLY A 273 6.18 12.52 3.49
C GLY A 273 7.39 12.78 4.38
N ILE A 274 8.06 11.73 4.87
CA ILE A 274 9.25 11.85 5.72
C ILE A 274 10.44 12.42 4.95
N VAL A 275 10.63 12.01 3.68
CA VAL A 275 11.67 12.61 2.83
C VAL A 275 11.41 14.11 2.68
N GLY A 276 10.17 14.51 2.38
CA GLY A 276 9.79 15.92 2.28
C GLY A 276 10.00 16.70 3.58
N ALA A 277 9.55 16.14 4.71
CA ALA A 277 9.69 16.74 6.03
C ALA A 277 11.16 16.91 6.42
N ALA A 278 11.99 15.87 6.23
CA ALA A 278 13.42 15.91 6.53
C ALA A 278 14.13 16.99 5.71
N ARG A 279 13.91 17.02 4.38
CA ARG A 279 14.54 18.03 3.51
C ARG A 279 14.09 19.46 3.83
N THR A 280 12.81 19.64 4.19
CA THR A 280 12.28 20.94 4.60
C THR A 280 12.89 21.39 5.92
N ALA A 281 13.00 20.48 6.89
CA ALA A 281 13.60 20.75 8.19
C ALA A 281 15.10 21.06 8.09
N GLU A 282 15.86 20.28 7.31
CA GLU A 282 17.28 20.55 7.02
C GLU A 282 17.47 21.95 6.42
N ALA A 283 16.65 22.32 5.43
CA ALA A 283 16.71 23.64 4.80
C ALA A 283 16.39 24.78 5.79
N ALA A 284 15.58 24.51 6.81
CA ALA A 284 15.26 25.42 7.89
C ALA A 284 16.26 25.38 9.06
N GLY A 285 17.34 24.58 8.97
CA GLY A 285 18.36 24.46 10.02
C GLY A 285 17.99 23.53 11.18
N PHE A 286 16.99 22.67 11.00
CA PHE A 286 16.56 21.66 11.97
C PHE A 286 17.00 20.26 11.51
N PRO A 287 18.19 19.77 11.93
CA PRO A 287 18.71 18.48 11.48
C PRO A 287 18.01 17.26 12.11
N ARG A 288 17.12 17.50 13.07
CA ARG A 288 16.45 16.45 13.85
C ARG A 288 14.98 16.78 14.01
N ILE A 289 14.11 15.85 13.59
CA ILE A 289 12.66 16.02 13.66
C ILE A 289 11.97 14.70 14.02
N ILE A 290 10.79 14.84 14.63
CA ILE A 290 9.81 13.76 14.70
C ILE A 290 8.71 14.12 13.69
N GLY A 291 8.58 13.30 12.66
CA GLY A 291 7.46 13.37 11.74
C GLY A 291 6.21 12.80 12.40
N PHE A 292 5.10 13.53 12.31
CA PHE A 292 3.78 13.10 12.74
C PHE A 292 2.80 13.47 11.62
N ASP A 293 2.30 12.47 10.92
CA ASP A 293 1.34 12.63 9.82
C ASP A 293 0.06 11.86 10.16
N MET A 294 -1.05 12.58 10.36
CA MET A 294 -2.34 12.00 10.66
C MET A 294 -3.30 12.24 9.51
N GLY A 295 -3.65 11.16 8.81
CA GLY A 295 -4.68 11.15 7.78
C GLY A 295 -6.07 10.85 8.33
N GLY A 296 -6.98 10.43 7.45
CA GLY A 296 -8.31 9.96 7.86
C GLY A 296 -8.36 8.50 8.33
N THR A 297 -7.38 7.67 7.98
CA THR A 297 -7.40 6.23 8.34
C THR A 297 -6.32 5.87 9.35
N SER A 298 -5.14 6.45 9.23
CA SER A 298 -3.95 6.12 10.02
C SER A 298 -3.20 7.37 10.47
N THR A 299 -2.31 7.16 11.44
CA THR A 299 -1.29 8.11 11.86
C THR A 299 0.07 7.46 11.70
N ASP A 300 0.97 8.12 10.99
CA ASP A 300 2.32 7.67 10.71
C ASP A 300 3.32 8.56 11.46
N VAL A 301 4.23 7.91 12.22
CA VAL A 301 5.25 8.58 13.04
C VAL A 301 6.63 8.07 12.66
N ALA A 302 7.57 8.99 12.47
CA ALA A 302 8.96 8.65 12.14
C ALA A 302 9.96 9.61 12.79
N LEU A 303 11.17 9.12 13.03
CA LEU A 303 12.29 9.90 13.52
C LEU A 303 13.26 10.18 12.37
N TYR A 304 13.76 11.40 12.31
CA TYR A 304 14.90 11.77 11.48
C TYR A 304 15.95 12.43 12.36
N ASP A 305 17.15 11.86 12.42
CA ASP A 305 18.28 12.33 13.22
C ASP A 305 19.53 12.49 12.33
N GLY A 306 19.43 13.36 11.32
CA GLY A 306 20.45 13.57 10.27
C GLY A 306 20.57 12.42 9.25
N THR A 307 20.00 11.25 9.53
CA THR A 307 19.92 10.12 8.61
C THR A 307 18.55 9.45 8.69
N PHE A 308 18.11 8.84 7.59
CA PHE A 308 16.88 8.05 7.57
C PHE A 308 17.12 6.72 8.27
N GLU A 309 16.44 6.49 9.38
CA GLU A 309 16.42 5.19 10.04
C GLU A 309 15.77 4.15 9.12
N ARG A 310 16.39 2.96 9.03
CA ARG A 310 15.94 1.89 8.15
C ARG A 310 15.64 0.64 8.95
N ALA A 311 14.48 0.06 8.67
CA ALA A 311 14.15 -1.28 9.13
C ALA A 311 14.33 -2.26 7.97
N PHE A 312 15.07 -3.34 8.21
CA PHE A 312 15.27 -4.42 7.24
C PHE A 312 14.31 -5.60 7.46
N GLU A 313 13.79 -5.72 8.67
CA GLU A 313 12.73 -6.64 9.05
C GLU A 313 11.68 -5.84 9.82
N THR A 314 10.44 -5.89 9.35
CA THR A 314 9.29 -5.25 10.02
C THR A 314 8.14 -6.22 10.12
N GLU A 315 7.26 -5.98 11.09
CA GLU A 315 5.99 -6.68 11.18
C GLU A 315 4.85 -5.69 10.94
N ILE A 316 4.03 -5.96 9.92
CA ILE A 316 2.88 -5.12 9.56
C ILE A 316 1.65 -6.02 9.58
N ALA A 317 0.68 -5.69 10.42
CA ALA A 317 -0.52 -6.51 10.66
C ALA A 317 -0.21 -8.00 10.97
N GLY A 318 0.83 -8.27 11.76
CA GLY A 318 1.23 -9.64 12.10
C GLY A 318 1.95 -10.40 10.98
N VAL A 319 2.27 -9.72 9.86
CA VAL A 319 3.02 -10.29 8.75
C VAL A 319 4.44 -9.74 8.74
N ARG A 320 5.42 -10.65 8.74
CA ARG A 320 6.84 -10.29 8.71
C ARG A 320 7.26 -9.99 7.29
N LEU A 321 7.88 -8.84 7.08
CA LEU A 321 8.40 -8.41 5.79
C LEU A 321 9.88 -8.13 5.92
N ARG A 322 10.67 -8.67 4.99
CA ARG A 322 12.09 -8.41 4.86
C ARG A 322 12.35 -7.63 3.58
N ALA A 323 12.07 -6.34 3.63
CA ALA A 323 12.38 -5.36 2.60
C ALA A 323 13.00 -4.13 3.27
N PRO A 324 13.99 -3.47 2.64
CA PRO A 324 14.54 -2.23 3.18
C PRO A 324 13.46 -1.15 3.15
N MET A 325 13.08 -0.66 4.32
CA MET A 325 12.04 0.37 4.46
C MET A 325 12.53 1.45 5.42
N MET A 326 11.99 2.66 5.28
CA MET A 326 12.17 3.65 6.34
C MET A 326 11.46 3.18 7.61
N ALA A 327 12.05 3.47 8.77
CA ALA A 327 11.45 3.14 10.05
C ALA A 327 10.28 4.09 10.33
N ILE A 328 9.08 3.62 10.02
CA ILE A 328 7.81 4.33 10.20
C ILE A 328 6.93 3.48 11.10
N ASN A 329 6.40 4.09 12.15
CA ASN A 329 5.41 3.47 13.03
C ASN A 329 4.02 3.97 12.63
N THR A 330 3.17 3.05 12.21
CA THR A 330 1.79 3.34 11.82
C THR A 330 0.82 2.89 12.91
N VAL A 331 -0.09 3.78 13.31
CA VAL A 331 -1.23 3.47 14.18
C VAL A 331 -2.52 3.58 13.36
N ALA A 332 -3.42 2.61 13.49
CA ALA A 332 -4.74 2.62 12.85
C ALA A 332 -5.71 3.58 13.54
N ALA A 333 -5.35 4.86 13.60
CA ALA A 333 -6.13 5.95 14.16
C ALA A 333 -5.96 7.20 13.28
N GLY A 334 -7.07 7.84 12.90
CA GLY A 334 -7.08 9.04 12.08
C GLY A 334 -8.41 9.78 12.16
N GLY A 335 -8.61 10.78 11.30
CA GLY A 335 -9.82 11.60 11.28
C GLY A 335 -11.12 10.81 11.00
N GLY A 336 -11.05 9.73 10.24
CA GLY A 336 -12.18 8.86 9.91
C GLY A 336 -12.38 7.69 10.88
N SER A 337 -11.57 7.56 11.94
CA SER A 337 -11.77 6.51 12.94
C SER A 337 -13.14 6.65 13.60
N ILE A 338 -13.89 5.55 13.61
CA ILE A 338 -15.30 5.51 14.01
C ILE A 338 -15.43 5.62 15.53
N LEU A 339 -16.40 6.40 15.99
CA LEU A 339 -16.75 6.53 17.39
C LEU A 339 -17.80 5.47 17.76
N HIS A 340 -17.44 4.58 18.68
CA HIS A 340 -18.33 3.55 19.23
C HIS A 340 -18.74 3.94 20.65
N PHE A 341 -20.04 3.92 20.92
CA PHE A 341 -20.57 4.10 22.28
C PHE A 341 -21.45 2.91 22.65
N ASP A 342 -21.13 2.27 23.77
CA ASP A 342 -21.86 1.11 24.30
C ASP A 342 -22.82 1.46 25.45
N GLY A 343 -23.12 2.76 25.63
CA GLY A 343 -23.91 3.27 26.75
C GLY A 343 -23.10 3.61 28.00
N ALA A 344 -21.82 3.20 28.06
CA ALA A 344 -20.95 3.51 29.20
C ALA A 344 -19.62 4.14 28.76
N ARG A 345 -19.02 3.69 27.66
CA ARG A 345 -17.69 4.12 27.21
C ARG A 345 -17.66 4.44 25.74
N LEU A 346 -17.03 5.57 25.42
CA LEU A 346 -16.65 5.94 24.06
C LEU A 346 -15.32 5.28 23.69
N ARG A 347 -15.30 4.59 22.55
CA ARG A 347 -14.11 3.96 21.94
C ARG A 347 -13.92 4.51 20.54
N VAL A 348 -12.67 4.62 20.09
CA VAL A 348 -12.31 5.15 18.77
C VAL A 348 -11.60 4.08 17.98
N GLY A 349 -12.13 3.75 16.81
CA GLY A 349 -11.58 2.73 15.91
C GLY A 349 -11.60 1.31 16.50
N PRO A 350 -10.82 0.37 15.91
CA PRO A 350 -9.80 0.57 14.87
C PRO A 350 -10.37 0.75 13.44
N ASP A 351 -11.66 0.53 13.26
CA ASP A 351 -12.37 0.75 12.00
C ASP A 351 -12.44 2.23 11.61
N SER A 352 -12.41 2.48 10.30
CA SER A 352 -12.41 3.80 9.70
C SER A 352 -13.55 3.92 8.69
N ALA A 353 -14.17 5.09 8.62
CA ALA A 353 -15.17 5.41 7.61
C ALA A 353 -14.57 5.73 6.23
N GLY A 354 -13.24 5.86 6.13
CA GLY A 354 -12.53 6.11 4.86
C GLY A 354 -12.94 7.42 4.19
N ALA A 355 -12.91 7.44 2.85
CA ALA A 355 -13.45 8.52 2.03
C ALA A 355 -14.96 8.35 1.75
N ASN A 356 -15.41 7.10 1.66
CA ASN A 356 -16.76 6.70 1.26
C ASN A 356 -17.22 5.50 2.13
N PRO A 357 -18.28 5.63 2.94
CA PRO A 357 -19.16 6.80 3.08
C PRO A 357 -18.50 8.01 3.75
N GLY A 358 -17.34 7.83 4.39
CA GLY A 358 -16.64 8.89 5.11
C GLY A 358 -17.30 9.28 6.44
N PRO A 359 -16.75 10.27 7.16
CA PRO A 359 -17.40 10.92 8.30
C PRO A 359 -18.85 11.34 8.05
N ALA A 360 -19.67 11.43 9.09
CA ALA A 360 -21.06 11.89 8.97
C ALA A 360 -21.18 13.27 8.30
N SER A 361 -20.23 14.15 8.60
CA SER A 361 -20.11 15.48 8.00
C SER A 361 -19.86 15.48 6.48
N TYR A 362 -19.49 14.34 5.86
CA TYR A 362 -19.23 14.25 4.41
C TYR A 362 -20.53 14.16 3.57
N ARG A 363 -21.71 14.17 4.21
CA ARG A 363 -23.02 14.17 3.53
C ARG A 363 -23.32 12.89 2.75
N ASN A 364 -22.76 11.76 3.17
CA ASN A 364 -22.93 10.48 2.50
C ASN A 364 -23.31 9.35 3.47
N ASN A 365 -24.15 9.69 4.46
CA ASN A 365 -24.67 8.76 5.48
C ASN A 365 -23.61 8.03 6.32
N GLY A 366 -22.42 8.62 6.45
CA GLY A 366 -21.32 8.10 7.26
C GLY A 366 -21.59 8.05 8.77
N PRO A 367 -20.86 7.21 9.54
CA PRO A 367 -20.94 7.16 11.00
C PRO A 367 -20.29 8.39 11.66
N LEU A 368 -20.46 8.56 12.97
CA LEU A 368 -19.69 9.55 13.74
C LEU A 368 -18.22 9.14 13.81
N THR A 369 -17.32 10.08 13.57
CA THR A 369 -15.87 9.88 13.55
C THR A 369 -15.12 10.96 14.33
N VAL A 370 -13.80 10.82 14.46
CA VAL A 370 -12.91 11.85 15.03
C VAL A 370 -13.05 13.21 14.32
N THR A 371 -13.24 13.21 13.00
CA THR A 371 -13.48 14.42 12.20
C THR A 371 -14.76 15.10 12.64
N ASP A 372 -15.84 14.34 12.85
CA ASP A 372 -17.12 14.87 13.30
C ASP A 372 -17.01 15.47 14.71
N ALA A 373 -16.27 14.83 15.62
CA ALA A 373 -15.98 15.42 16.93
C ALA A 373 -15.24 16.77 16.80
N ASN A 374 -14.24 16.86 15.91
CA ASN A 374 -13.51 18.11 15.67
C ASN A 374 -14.38 19.19 15.00
N VAL A 375 -15.33 18.82 14.15
CA VAL A 375 -16.34 19.74 13.58
C VAL A 375 -17.29 20.23 14.67
N CYS A 376 -17.77 19.33 15.54
CA CYS A 376 -18.67 19.65 16.65
C CYS A 376 -18.02 20.63 17.64
N LEU A 377 -16.74 20.41 17.96
CA LEU A 377 -15.94 21.27 18.84
C LEU A 377 -15.45 22.58 18.16
N GLY A 378 -15.68 22.76 16.86
CA GLY A 378 -15.25 23.95 16.12
C GLY A 378 -13.74 24.02 15.82
N LYS A 379 -12.99 22.93 16.06
CA LYS A 379 -11.56 22.81 15.67
C LYS A 379 -11.42 22.75 14.15
N ILE A 380 -12.31 22.01 13.49
CA ILE A 380 -12.48 22.05 12.04
C ILE A 380 -13.66 22.97 11.75
N GLN A 381 -13.40 24.04 11.01
CA GLN A 381 -14.43 25.01 10.62
C GLN A 381 -14.88 24.74 9.17
N PRO A 382 -16.14 24.31 8.93
CA PRO A 382 -16.61 23.97 7.58
C PRO A 382 -16.36 25.04 6.51
N LYS A 383 -16.43 26.32 6.89
CA LYS A 383 -16.19 27.47 5.99
C LYS A 383 -14.75 27.56 5.44
N HIS A 384 -13.78 26.92 6.10
CA HIS A 384 -12.37 26.91 5.71
C HIS A 384 -11.91 25.54 5.21
N PHE A 385 -12.82 24.58 5.11
CA PHE A 385 -12.56 23.26 4.57
C PHE A 385 -12.99 23.22 3.10
N PRO A 386 -12.27 22.50 2.20
CA PRO A 386 -12.70 22.36 0.81
C PRO A 386 -14.15 21.90 0.66
N ALA A 387 -14.91 22.61 -0.17
CA ALA A 387 -16.29 22.27 -0.48
C ALA A 387 -16.31 21.19 -1.59
N ILE A 388 -16.11 19.94 -1.19
CA ILE A 388 -16.00 18.78 -2.10
C ILE A 388 -16.99 17.66 -1.76
N PHE A 389 -18.01 17.96 -0.95
CA PHE A 389 -18.96 16.99 -0.41
C PHE A 389 -20.37 17.12 -1.02
N GLY A 390 -21.25 16.18 -0.67
CA GLY A 390 -22.61 16.12 -1.21
C GLY A 390 -22.69 15.54 -2.62
N ALA A 391 -23.92 15.40 -3.14
CA ALA A 391 -24.17 14.73 -4.42
C ALA A 391 -23.50 15.42 -5.62
N SER A 392 -23.44 16.76 -5.61
CA SER A 392 -22.75 17.58 -6.60
C SER A 392 -21.24 17.73 -6.34
N GLY A 393 -20.76 17.36 -5.15
CA GLY A 393 -19.35 17.44 -4.76
C GLY A 393 -18.81 18.87 -4.68
N ASP A 394 -19.65 19.81 -4.24
CA ASP A 394 -19.40 21.25 -4.14
C ASP A 394 -19.91 21.84 -2.81
N LEU A 395 -20.36 21.00 -1.87
CA LEU A 395 -20.89 21.43 -0.58
C LEU A 395 -19.82 21.36 0.53
N PRO A 396 -19.91 22.22 1.56
CA PRO A 396 -19.05 22.14 2.74
C PRO A 396 -19.48 21.00 3.68
N LEU A 397 -18.64 20.70 4.67
CA LEU A 397 -18.95 19.76 5.76
C LEU A 397 -20.28 20.09 6.45
N ASP A 398 -21.06 19.07 6.79
CA ASP A 398 -22.37 19.21 7.44
C ASP A 398 -22.27 19.24 8.97
N ALA A 399 -22.06 20.43 9.53
CA ALA A 399 -22.03 20.60 10.98
C ALA A 399 -23.41 20.40 11.65
N ALA A 400 -24.52 20.56 10.92
CA ALA A 400 -25.85 20.35 11.48
C ALA A 400 -26.13 18.86 11.69
N CYS A 401 -25.84 18.04 10.67
CA CYS A 401 -25.92 16.58 10.76
C CYS A 401 -25.08 16.03 11.93
N VAL A 402 -23.85 16.53 12.08
CA VAL A 402 -22.96 16.14 13.18
C VAL A 402 -23.60 16.43 14.55
N ARG A 403 -24.15 17.62 14.75
CA ARG A 403 -24.80 17.99 16.02
C ARG A 403 -26.01 17.10 16.33
N THR A 404 -26.85 16.82 15.33
CA THR A 404 -27.98 15.91 15.49
C THR A 404 -27.51 14.52 15.91
N LYS A 405 -26.53 13.93 15.20
CA LYS A 405 -26.04 12.58 15.53
C LYS A 405 -25.39 12.49 16.90
N PHE A 406 -24.67 13.52 17.35
CA PHE A 406 -24.14 13.54 18.72
C PHE A 406 -25.23 13.71 19.77
N ALA A 407 -26.31 14.44 19.48
CA ALA A 407 -27.45 14.56 20.37
C ALA A 407 -28.23 13.24 20.48
N ASP A 408 -28.36 12.48 19.39
CA ASP A 408 -29.00 11.15 19.41
C ASP A 408 -28.21 10.10 20.21
N LEU A 409 -26.91 10.36 20.46
CA LEU A 409 -26.02 9.49 21.22
C LEU A 409 -26.04 9.79 22.74
N ALA A 410 -26.56 10.96 23.13
CA ALA A 410 -26.65 11.46 24.50
C ALA A 410 -27.99 11.07 25.13
#